data_AF-A0A218U8M4-F1
#
_entry.id   AF-A0A218U8M4-F1
#
_cell.length_a   1.000
_cell.length_b   1.000
_cell.length_c   1.000
_cell.angle_alpha   90.00
_cell.angle_beta   90.00
_cell.angle_gamma   90.00
#
_symmetry.space_group_name_H-M   'P 1'
#
loop_
_entity.id
_entity.type
_entity.pdbx_description
1 polymer ?
#
loop_
_entity_poly.entity_id
_entity_poly.type
_entity_poly.pdbx_seq_one_letter_code
_entity_poly.pdbx_strand_id
1 'polypeptide(L)' 'MNLLLPCPGDAHGPASCNHGGGLCRMGSCVSGEYVAQYCFEPIILCCKNLSPATTES' A
#
# COMPACT_ATOMS: atom_id res chain seq x y z
N MET A 1 18.18 -24.67 -12.51
CA MET A 1 18.07 -23.20 -12.34
C MET A 1 16.67 -22.82 -12.76
N ASN A 2 15.71 -22.78 -11.83
CA ASN A 2 14.32 -22.45 -12.16
C ASN A 2 14.21 -20.92 -12.10
N LEU A 3 14.14 -20.25 -13.26
CA LEU A 3 13.76 -18.84 -13.32
C LEU A 3 12.27 -18.76 -12.95
N LEU A 4 11.98 -18.36 -11.71
CA LEU A 4 10.64 -17.89 -11.33
C LEU A 4 10.44 -16.56 -12.05
N LEU A 5 9.88 -16.61 -13.26
CA LEU A 5 9.27 -15.43 -13.87
C LEU A 5 8.11 -15.00 -12.96
N PRO A 6 8.09 -13.77 -12.44
CA PRO A 6 6.95 -13.31 -11.67
C PRO A 6 5.71 -13.40 -12.57
N CYS A 7 4.71 -14.15 -12.12
CA CYS A 7 3.42 -14.24 -12.81
C CYS A 7 2.89 -12.81 -13.03
N PRO A 8 2.44 -12.46 -14.24
CA PRO A 8 1.79 -11.17 -14.47
C PRO A 8 0.48 -11.15 -13.66
N GLY A 9 0.54 -10.58 -12.45
CA GLY A 9 -0.57 -10.60 -11.48
C GLY A 9 -0.13 -10.76 -10.03
N ASP A 10 1.03 -11.37 -9.76
CA ASP A 10 1.56 -11.59 -8.40
C ASP A 10 2.50 -10.45 -7.93
N ALA A 11 2.21 -9.22 -8.35
CA ALA A 11 2.81 -8.04 -7.73
C ALA A 11 2.09 -7.80 -6.39
N HIS A 12 2.26 -8.72 -5.45
CA HIS A 12 1.88 -8.49 -4.07
C HIS A 12 2.76 -7.35 -3.58
N GLY A 13 2.19 -6.14 -3.50
CA GLY A 13 2.73 -5.11 -2.62
C GLY A 13 2.98 -5.74 -1.24
N PRO A 14 3.91 -5.21 -0.42
CA PRO A 14 4.29 -5.81 0.84
C PRO A 14 3.03 -6.15 1.59
N ALA A 15 2.87 -7.44 1.90
CA ALA A 15 1.63 -7.96 2.45
C ALA A 15 1.17 -7.16 3.69
N SER A 16 2.11 -6.49 4.36
CA SER A 16 1.87 -5.54 5.44
C SER A 16 0.93 -4.37 5.08
N CYS A 17 0.92 -3.88 3.84
CA CYS A 17 0.06 -2.77 3.43
C CYS A 17 -1.41 -3.20 3.38
N ASN A 18 -1.74 -4.23 2.58
CA ASN A 18 -3.12 -4.69 2.40
C ASN A 18 -3.70 -5.27 3.70
N HIS A 19 -2.93 -6.07 4.46
CA HIS A 19 -3.40 -6.58 5.76
C HIS A 19 -3.60 -5.45 6.80
N GLY A 20 -2.86 -4.34 6.66
CA GLY A 20 -3.01 -3.16 7.50
C GLY A 20 -4.11 -2.20 7.05
N GLY A 21 -5.01 -2.61 6.15
CA GLY A 21 -6.11 -1.81 5.63
C GLY A 21 -5.69 -0.71 4.64
N GLY A 22 -4.48 -0.80 4.09
CA GLY A 22 -3.97 0.13 3.08
C GLY A 22 -4.12 -0.39 1.66
N LEU A 23 -3.94 0.51 0.70
CA LEU A 23 -3.89 0.20 -0.73
C LEU A 23 -2.59 0.72 -1.34
N CYS A 24 -1.94 -0.09 -2.17
CA CYS A 24 -0.77 0.33 -2.92
C CYS A 24 -1.18 1.19 -4.12
N ARG A 25 -0.64 2.41 -4.22
CA ARG A 25 -0.90 3.36 -5.32
C ARG A 25 0.41 3.82 -5.95
N MET A 26 0.38 4.05 -7.25
CA MET A 26 1.53 4.60 -7.96
C MET A 26 1.58 6.13 -7.80
N GLY A 27 2.74 6.66 -7.40
CA GLY A 27 3.04 8.09 -7.39
C GLY A 27 2.49 8.88 -6.21
N SER A 28 1.18 8.81 -5.93
CA SER A 28 0.56 9.60 -4.86
C SER A 28 -0.66 8.93 -4.24
N CYS A 29 -0.91 9.24 -2.96
CA CYS A 29 -2.18 8.93 -2.32
C CYS A 29 -3.27 9.92 -2.74
N VAL A 30 -4.53 9.52 -2.65
CA VAL A 30 -5.65 10.41 -2.96
C VAL A 30 -6.04 11.25 -1.74
N SER A 31 -6.85 12.29 -1.95
CA SER A 31 -7.35 13.11 -0.85
C SER A 31 -8.08 12.27 0.19
N GLY A 32 -7.77 12.49 1.47
CA GLY A 32 -8.30 11.69 2.59
C GLY A 32 -7.43 10.48 2.98
N GLU A 33 -6.34 10.22 2.26
CA GLU A 33 -5.35 9.21 2.60
C GLU A 33 -4.01 9.84 3.04
N TYR A 34 -3.22 9.09 3.81
CA TYR A 34 -1.83 9.40 4.13
C TYR A 34 -0.87 8.31 3.64
N VAL A 35 0.39 8.68 3.41
CA VAL A 35 1.48 7.76 3.05
C VAL A 35 1.96 7.06 4.32
N ALA A 36 1.80 5.75 4.41
CA ALA A 36 2.25 4.97 5.56
C ALA A 36 3.66 4.38 5.36
N GLN A 37 3.97 3.91 4.15
CA GLN A 37 5.25 3.30 3.76
C GLN A 37 5.32 3.17 2.23
N TYR A 38 6.42 2.63 1.69
CA TYR A 38 6.49 2.21 0.29
C TYR A 38 6.00 0.77 0.13
N CYS A 39 5.18 0.56 -0.90
CA CYS A 39 4.94 -0.78 -1.42
C CYS A 39 6.08 -1.25 -2.33
N PHE A 40 6.68 -0.33 -3.08
CA PHE A 40 7.89 -0.58 -3.86
C PHE A 40 8.63 0.74 -3.96
N GLU A 41 9.84 0.78 -3.40
CA GLU A 41 10.61 2.01 -3.34
C GLU A 41 11.00 2.49 -4.75
N PRO A 42 11.02 3.80 -5.02
CA PRO A 42 10.39 4.90 -4.27
C PRO A 42 9.00 5.29 -4.83
N ILE A 43 8.41 4.49 -5.72
CA ILE A 43 7.32 4.97 -6.60
C ILE A 43 5.94 4.47 -6.18
N ILE A 44 5.85 3.26 -5.60
CA ILE A 44 4.56 2.69 -5.20
C ILE A 44 4.40 2.93 -3.70
N LEU A 45 3.40 3.71 -3.33
CA LEU A 45 3.11 4.13 -1.96
C LEU A 45 2.02 3.26 -1.35
N CYS A 46 2.16 2.90 -0.08
CA CYS A 46 1.08 2.36 0.73
C CYS A 46 0.26 3.51 1.29
N CYS A 47 -0.98 3.64 0.80
CA CYS A 47 -1.91 4.69 1.19
C CYS A 47 -2.96 4.13 2.14
N LYS A 48 -3.20 4.83 3.26
CA LYS A 48 -4.22 4.46 4.23
C LYS A 48 -5.21 5.60 4.41
N ASN A 49 -6.48 5.28 4.61
CA ASN A 49 -7.46 6.29 4.97
C ASN A 49 -7.07 6.94 6.30
N LEU A 50 -7.24 8.26 6.37
CA LEU A 50 -7.30 8.95 7.64
C LEU A 50 -8.56 8.42 8.34
N SER A 51 -8.38 7.57 9.36
CA SER A 51 -9.51 7.22 10.21
C SER A 51 -10.06 8.52 10.78
N PRO A 52 -11.38 8.76 10.77
CA PRO A 52 -11.94 9.77 11.67
C PRO A 52 -11.44 9.39 13.05
N ALA A 53 -10.72 10.29 13.72
CA ALA A 53 -10.34 10.08 15.09
C ALA A 53 -11.66 9.78 15.83
N THR A 54 -11.78 8.58 16.39
CA THR A 54 -12.75 8.35 17.45
C THR A 54 -12.35 9.31 18.56
N THR A 55 -12.95 10.50 18.55
CA THR A 55 -13.05 11.32 19.74
C THR A 55 -13.89 10.48 20.69
N GLU A 56 -13.22 9.73 21.58
CA GLU A 56 -13.88 9.20 22.77
C GLU A 56 -14.60 10.39 23.41
N SER A 57 -15.93 10.33 23.41
CA SER A 57 -16.80 11.33 24.06
C SER A 57 -17.03 10.95 25.50
#